data_AF-A0A352MVD7-F1
#
_entry.id   AF-A0A352MVD7-F1
#
_cell.length_a   1.000
_cell.length_b   1.000
_cell.length_c   1.000
_cell.angle_alpha   90.00
_cell.angle_beta   90.00
_cell.angle_gamma   90.00
#
_symmetry.space_group_name_H-M   'P 1'
#
loop_
_entity.id
_entity.type
_entity.pdbx_description
1 polymer ?
#
loop_
_entity_poly.entity_id
_entity_poly.type
_entity_poly.pdbx_seq_one_letter_code
_entity_poly.pdbx_strand_id
1 'polypeptide(L)'
;MDGLYEVVVKTPMGEIKGNVNLVTRGNELSGYIETMGKRNNFSGGRVSGNRFTISGNINASITSIKYDIQGEVMGNTLNINAKTNMGSFKLQGRRIK
;
A
#
# COMPACT_ATOMS: atom_id res chain seq x y z
N MET A 1 -12.63 -5.98 1.68
CA MET A 1 -11.41 -5.19 1.41
C MET A 1 -10.20 -5.88 2.01
N ASP A 2 -10.42 -6.70 3.02
CA ASP A 2 -9.60 -7.86 3.26
C ASP A 2 -9.42 -8.66 1.96
N GLY A 3 -8.19 -9.10 1.73
CA GLY A 3 -7.83 -9.81 0.52
C GLY A 3 -6.40 -9.55 0.08
N LEU A 4 -5.98 -10.32 -0.91
CA LEU A 4 -4.68 -10.20 -1.53
C LEU A 4 -4.83 -9.48 -2.87
N TYR A 5 -4.08 -8.40 -3.02
CA TYR A 5 -4.12 -7.53 -4.20
C TYR A 5 -2.75 -7.53 -4.86
N GLU A 6 -2.69 -7.86 -6.14
CA GLU A 6 -1.47 -7.67 -6.93
C GLU A 6 -1.44 -6.23 -7.42
N VAL A 7 -0.40 -5.48 -7.07
CA VAL A 7 -0.15 -4.10 -7.52
C VAL A 7 0.99 -4.08 -8.51
N VAL A 8 0.86 -3.26 -9.56
CA VAL A 8 1.94 -3.04 -10.53
C VAL A 8 2.33 -1.57 -10.49
N VAL A 9 3.59 -1.33 -10.16
CA VAL A 9 4.18 0.00 -10.11
C VAL A 9 4.95 0.24 -11.40
N LYS A 10 4.45 1.15 -12.24
CA LYS A 10 5.20 1.58 -13.42
C LYS A 10 6.24 2.60 -12.99
N THR A 11 7.50 2.21 -13.03
CA THR A 11 8.63 3.13 -12.84
C THR A 11 9.31 3.39 -14.19
N PRO A 12 10.05 4.50 -14.35
CA PRO A 12 10.85 4.74 -15.55
C PRO A 12 11.85 3.61 -15.87
N MET A 13 12.25 2.83 -14.86
CA MET A 13 13.15 1.68 -14.99
C MET A 13 12.44 0.36 -15.31
N GLY A 14 11.11 0.32 -15.32
CA GLY A 14 10.32 -0.88 -15.59
C GLY A 14 9.10 -1.04 -14.69
N GLU A 15 8.30 -2.07 -14.97
CA GLU A 15 7.13 -2.44 -14.17
C GLU A 15 7.55 -3.32 -12.98
N ILE A 16 7.36 -2.81 -11.78
CA ILE A 16 7.63 -3.52 -10.53
C ILE A 16 6.31 -4.13 -10.05
N LYS A 17 6.26 -5.46 -9.96
CA LYS A 17 5.11 -6.17 -9.37
C LYS A 17 5.26 -6.24 -7.86
N GLY A 18 4.14 -6.14 -7.15
CA GLY A 18 4.04 -6.33 -5.73
C GLY A 18 2.72 -6.96 -5.32
N ASN A 19 2.69 -7.57 -4.15
CA ASN A 19 1.51 -8.14 -3.52
C ASN A 19 1.19 -7.34 -2.25
N VAL A 20 -0.05 -6.89 -2.11
CA VAL A 20 -0.54 -6.18 -0.94
C VAL A 20 -1.63 -7.03 -0.30
N ASN A 21 -1.35 -7.53 0.89
CA ASN A 21 -2.35 -8.20 1.69
C ASN A 21 -2.95 -7.18 2.65
N LEU A 22 -4.26 -6.99 2.54
CA LEU A 22 -5.03 -6.12 3.41
C LEU A 22 -5.83 -6.99 4.38
N VAL A 23 -5.77 -6.66 5.67
CA VAL A 23 -6.55 -7.31 6.73
C VAL A 23 -7.18 -6.20 7.56
N THR A 24 -8.49 -6.08 7.46
CA THR A 24 -9.23 -5.08 8.21
C THR A 24 -9.87 -5.69 9.43
N ARG A 25 -9.72 -5.04 10.59
CA ARG A 25 -10.38 -5.40 11.85
C ARG A 25 -11.11 -4.17 12.39
N GLY A 26 -12.42 -4.10 12.16
CA GLY A 26 -13.21 -2.90 12.48
C GLY A 26 -12.72 -1.71 11.66
N ASN A 27 -12.20 -0.68 12.35
CA ASN A 27 -11.67 0.54 11.72
C ASN A 27 -10.14 0.50 11.50
N GLU A 28 -9.47 -0.57 11.92
CA GLU A 28 -8.02 -0.71 11.79
C GLU A 28 -7.66 -1.58 10.59
N LEU A 29 -6.63 -1.16 9.87
CA LEU A 29 -6.04 -1.88 8.74
C LEU A 29 -4.64 -2.32 9.11
N SER A 30 -4.40 -3.61 8.94
CA SER A 30 -3.09 -4.24 9.08
C SER A 30 -2.83 -5.12 7.86
N GLY A 31 -1.58 -5.51 7.65
CA GLY A 31 -1.27 -6.32 6.49
C GLY A 31 0.22 -6.39 6.20
N TYR A 32 0.53 -6.77 4.97
CA TYR A 32 1.88 -6.73 4.46
C TYR A 32 1.89 -6.29 3.00
N ILE A 33 2.96 -5.60 2.62
CA ILE A 33 3.28 -5.23 1.25
C ILE A 33 4.53 -6.00 0.88
N GLU A 34 4.45 -6.82 -0.15
CA GLU A 34 5.56 -7.58 -0.69
C GLU A 34 5.93 -7.05 -2.06
N THR A 35 7.09 -6.44 -2.20
CA THR A 35 7.57 -5.84 -3.46
C THR A 35 9.02 -6.23 -3.66
N MET A 36 9.42 -6.54 -4.91
CA MET A 36 10.80 -6.90 -5.24
C MET A 36 11.37 -8.04 -4.35
N GLY A 37 10.52 -8.98 -3.92
CA GLY A 37 10.91 -10.08 -3.02
C GLY A 37 11.09 -9.69 -1.54
N LYS A 38 10.84 -8.43 -1.16
CA LYS A 38 10.85 -7.97 0.23
C LYS A 38 9.43 -7.82 0.74
N ARG A 39 9.12 -8.49 1.84
CA ARG A 39 7.86 -8.34 2.57
C ARG A 39 8.03 -7.33 3.70
N ASN A 40 7.17 -6.31 3.71
CA ASN A 40 7.12 -5.28 4.71
C ASN A 40 5.73 -5.30 5.38
N ASN A 41 5.72 -5.66 6.66
CA ASN A 41 4.49 -5.71 7.44
C ASN A 41 4.12 -4.29 7.87
N PHE A 42 2.84 -3.95 7.82
CA PHE A 42 2.34 -2.67 8.29
C PHE A 42 1.12 -2.88 9.17
N SER A 43 0.96 -2.00 10.15
CA SER A 43 -0.14 -1.99 11.11
C SER A 43 -0.47 -0.56 11.48
N GLY A 44 -1.70 -0.31 11.94
CA GLY A 44 -2.15 1.04 12.31
C GLY A 44 -2.68 1.88 11.14
N GLY A 45 -3.00 1.25 10.01
CA GLY A 45 -3.81 1.93 9.00
C GLY A 45 -5.24 2.14 9.50
N ARG A 46 -5.94 3.12 8.93
CA ARG A 46 -7.35 3.37 9.17
C ARG A 46 -8.15 3.03 7.93
N VAL A 47 -9.35 2.50 8.13
CA VAL A 47 -10.32 2.35 7.04
C VAL A 47 -11.53 3.23 7.29
N SER A 48 -11.99 3.89 6.23
CA SER A 48 -13.25 4.59 6.15
C SER A 48 -14.06 4.08 4.95
N GLY A 49 -14.92 3.09 5.18
CA GLY A 49 -15.74 2.45 4.13
C GLY A 49 -14.88 1.67 3.13
N ASN A 50 -14.80 2.17 1.89
CA ASN A 50 -14.00 1.55 0.81
C ASN A 50 -12.59 2.14 0.67
N ARG A 51 -12.27 3.19 1.46
CA ARG A 51 -10.96 3.84 1.46
C ARG A 51 -10.19 3.46 2.70
N PHE A 52 -8.88 3.38 2.54
CA PHE A 52 -7.96 3.22 3.66
C PHE A 52 -6.80 4.20 3.57
N THR A 53 -6.28 4.56 4.74
CA THR A 53 -5.12 5.41 4.91
C THR A 53 -4.11 4.68 5.78
N ILE A 54 -2.88 4.57 5.31
CA ILE A 54 -1.77 4.02 6.07
C ILE A 54 -0.70 5.09 6.09
N SER A 55 -0.43 5.64 7.26
CA SER A 55 0.67 6.56 7.45
C SER A 55 1.72 5.92 8.33
N GLY A 56 2.98 6.22 8.03
CA GLY A 56 4.09 5.70 8.80
C GLY A 56 5.37 6.41 8.46
N ASN A 57 6.43 5.94 9.08
CA ASN A 57 7.73 6.57 8.94
C ASN A 57 8.80 5.49 8.81
N ILE A 58 9.43 5.40 7.64
CA ILE A 58 10.54 4.49 7.40
C ILE A 58 11.80 5.22 7.82
N ASN A 59 12.41 4.79 8.93
CA ASN A 59 13.75 5.25 9.29
C ASN A 59 14.77 4.50 8.43
N ALA A 60 15.20 5.13 7.34
CA ALA A 60 16.28 4.62 6.52
C ALA A 60 17.58 5.30 6.97
N SER A 61 18.25 4.74 7.99
CA SER A 61 19.57 5.06 8.61
C SER A 61 20.08 6.52 8.67
N ILE A 62 19.94 7.31 7.62
CA ILE A 62 20.28 8.73 7.45
C ILE A 62 19.06 9.64 7.29
N THR A 63 17.88 9.11 6.93
CA THR A 63 16.67 9.92 6.74
C THR A 63 15.38 9.21 7.17
N SER A 64 14.48 10.01 7.74
CA SER A 64 13.14 9.62 8.17
C SER A 64 12.16 9.83 7.01
N ILE A 65 11.83 8.78 6.26
CA ILE A 65 10.90 8.85 5.14
C ILE A 65 9.48 8.71 5.68
N LYS A 66 8.82 9.85 5.89
CA LYS A 66 7.37 9.89 6.14
C LYS A 66 6.65 9.47 4.86
N TYR A 67 5.80 8.46 4.99
CA TYR A 67 4.92 7.98 3.93
C TYR A 67 3.47 8.02 4.38
N ASP A 68 2.60 8.40 3.47
CA ASP A 68 1.15 8.48 3.60
C ASP A 68 0.55 7.80 2.38
N ILE A 69 0.01 6.60 2.60
CA ILE A 69 -0.55 5.75 1.56
C ILE A 69 -2.07 5.86 1.67
N GLN A 70 -2.71 6.35 0.63
CA GLN A 70 -4.16 6.33 0.48
C GLN A 70 -4.56 5.28 -0.53
N GLY A 71 -5.33 4.30 -0.09
CA GLY A 71 -5.89 3.28 -0.97
C GLY A 71 -7.41 3.36 -1.04
N GLU A 72 -7.97 2.96 -2.18
CA GLU A 72 -9.40 2.78 -2.36
C GLU A 72 -9.66 1.45 -3.08
N VAL A 73 -10.53 0.63 -2.49
CA VAL A 73 -10.99 -0.63 -3.07
C VAL A 73 -12.34 -0.40 -3.74
N MET A 74 -12.36 -0.50 -5.06
CA MET A 74 -13.57 -0.44 -5.87
C MET A 74 -13.84 -1.81 -6.49
N GLY A 75 -14.59 -2.66 -5.77
CA GLY A 75 -14.87 -4.03 -6.19
C GLY A 75 -13.59 -4.87 -6.24
N ASN A 76 -13.09 -5.14 -7.45
CA ASN A 76 -11.86 -5.90 -7.69
C ASN A 76 -10.63 -5.04 -7.99
N THR A 77 -10.80 -3.71 -8.08
CA THR A 77 -9.71 -2.78 -8.36
C THR A 77 -9.26 -2.11 -7.08
N LEU A 78 -7.95 -2.08 -6.85
CA LEU A 78 -7.31 -1.38 -5.75
C LEU A 78 -6.51 -0.20 -6.31
N ASN A 79 -6.96 1.02 -6.07
CA ASN A 79 -6.18 2.21 -6.40
C ASN A 79 -5.38 2.64 -5.18
N ILE A 80 -4.06 2.81 -5.32
CA ILE A 80 -3.17 3.23 -4.23
C ILE A 80 -2.43 4.49 -4.65
N ASN A 81 -2.45 5.48 -3.78
CA ASN A 81 -1.70 6.72 -3.91
C ASN A 81 -0.74 6.83 -2.73
N ALA A 82 0.53 6.48 -2.96
CA ALA A 82 1.60 6.54 -1.98
C ALA A 82 2.29 7.91 -2.05
N LYS A 83 2.04 8.77 -1.07
CA LYS A 83 2.67 10.07 -0.92
C LYS A 83 3.80 9.96 0.08
N THR A 84 5.01 10.30 -0.32
CA THR A 84 6.18 10.31 0.55
C THR A 84 6.81 11.70 0.55
N ASN A 85 7.68 11.97 1.51
CA ASN A 85 8.45 13.22 1.50
C ASN A 85 9.35 13.37 0.25
N MET A 86 9.66 12.26 -0.43
CA MET A 86 10.46 12.23 -1.68
C MET A 86 9.63 12.34 -2.97
N GLY A 87 8.30 12.26 -2.90
CA GLY A 87 7.45 12.26 -4.09
C GLY A 87 6.13 11.50 -3.91
N SER A 88 5.25 11.58 -4.90
CA SER A 88 3.96 10.88 -4.91
C SER A 88 3.90 9.84 -6.02
N PHE A 89 3.52 8.63 -5.68
CA PHE A 89 3.40 7.50 -6.60
C PHE A 89 1.96 7.03 -6.66
N LYS A 90 1.44 6.86 -7.88
CA LYS A 90 0.12 6.28 -8.14
C LYS A 90 0.28 4.88 -8.67
N LEU A 91 -0.37 3.94 -8.01
CA LEU A 91 -0.30 2.52 -8.28
C LEU A 91 -1.73 2.02 -8.44
N GLN A 92 -1.91 1.08 -9.35
CA GLN A 92 -3.16 0.34 -9.46
C GLN A 92 -2.85 -1.13 -9.24
N GLY A 93 -3.72 -1.78 -8.49
CA GLY A 93 -3.71 -3.21 -8.28
C GLY A 93 -5.06 -3.81 -8.56
N ARG A 94 -5.06 -5.14 -8.63
CA ARG A 94 -6.24 -5.95 -8.81
C ARG A 94 -6.29 -7.02 -7.74
N ARG A 95 -7.48 -7.27 -7.22
CA ARG A 95 -7.71 -8.36 -6.27
C ARG A 95 -7.44 -9.70 -6.96
N ILE A 96 -6.63 -10.53 -6.32
CA ILE A 96 -6.30 -11.88 -6.78
C ILE A 96 -6.82 -12.97 -5.83
N LYS A 97 -7.12 -12.62 -4.57
CA LYS A 97 -7.70 -13.52 -3.56
C LYS A 97 -8.56 -12.75 -2.57
#